data_AF-A0A951QU05-F1
#
_entry.id   AF-A0A951QU05-F1
#
_cell.length_a   1.000
_cell.length_b   1.000
_cell.length_c   1.000
_cell.angle_alpha   90.00
_cell.angle_beta   90.00
_cell.angle_gamma   90.00
#
_symmetry.space_group_name_H-M   'P 1'
#
loop_
_entity.id
_entity.type
_entity.pdbx_description
1 polymer ?
#
loop_
_entity_poly.entity_id
_entity_poly.type
_entity_poly.pdbx_seq_one_letter_code
_entity_poly.pdbx_strand_id
1 'polypeptide(L)'
;MAFSSYKTISEVLKEFQVTYTESNFMGEAAFQISNYFRDDLELVMREGVVYNSEFAICENLIYPVLKEVWKLYTSKFTLWSHESLNYDEKLSGFPEYILARRSSLGKVVFDKPYFILVEAKQDNFEAGWAQCLAEMIAAGRLNEEFKIVIFGIVSNGKHWQFGKLESELFSINTIYYSIQELDKLFAAVNYIFQQCELQLNNLVAA
;
A
#
# COMPACT_ATOMS: atom_id res chain seq x y z
N MET A 1 -13.15 -5.61 13.28
CA MET A 1 -12.48 -4.40 13.83
C MET A 1 -12.78 -3.23 12.91
N ALA A 2 -12.51 -2.01 13.35
CA ALA A 2 -13.18 -0.81 12.84
C ALA A 2 -12.87 -0.45 11.37
N PHE A 3 -11.70 -0.81 10.83
CA PHE A 3 -11.47 -0.65 9.39
C PHE A 3 -12.39 -1.54 8.54
N SER A 4 -12.50 -2.82 8.88
CA SER A 4 -13.30 -3.80 8.14
C SER A 4 -14.82 -3.57 8.19
N SER A 5 -15.31 -2.62 9.01
CA SER A 5 -16.72 -2.24 9.00
C SER A 5 -17.10 -1.31 7.85
N TYR A 6 -16.14 -0.60 7.25
CA TYR A 6 -16.38 0.22 6.07
C TYR A 6 -16.56 -0.66 4.84
N LYS A 7 -17.63 -0.41 4.07
CA LYS A 7 -17.98 -1.21 2.89
C LYS A 7 -17.97 -0.41 1.60
N THR A 8 -18.10 0.91 1.69
CA THR A 8 -18.05 1.80 0.52
C THR A 8 -17.15 2.99 0.78
N ILE A 9 -16.54 3.50 -0.28
CA ILE A 9 -15.70 4.71 -0.21
C ILE A 9 -16.56 5.89 0.29
N SER A 10 -17.81 5.99 -0.17
CA SER A 10 -18.76 7.04 0.24
C SER A 10 -18.98 7.10 1.76
N GLU A 11 -19.04 5.96 2.46
CA GLU A 11 -19.18 5.94 3.92
C GLU A 11 -18.00 6.65 4.59
N VAL A 12 -16.78 6.32 4.17
CA VAL A 12 -15.52 6.86 4.70
C VAL A 12 -15.40 8.34 4.39
N LEU A 13 -15.67 8.75 3.13
CA LEU A 13 -15.62 10.16 2.72
C LEU A 13 -16.59 11.01 3.56
N LYS A 14 -17.82 10.54 3.79
CA LYS A 14 -18.82 11.27 4.59
C LYS A 14 -18.45 11.33 6.06
N GLU A 15 -17.95 10.24 6.62
CA GLU A 15 -17.61 10.20 8.04
C GLU A 15 -16.41 11.09 8.37
N PHE A 16 -15.39 11.08 7.51
CA PHE A 16 -14.14 11.78 7.77
C PHE A 16 -13.99 13.11 7.01
N GLN A 17 -15.00 13.51 6.24
CA GLN A 17 -15.03 14.78 5.49
C GLN A 17 -13.89 14.90 4.46
N VAL A 18 -13.53 13.78 3.84
CA VAL A 18 -12.52 13.69 2.78
C VAL A 18 -13.17 13.93 1.41
N THR A 19 -12.50 14.66 0.53
CA THR A 19 -12.93 14.89 -0.86
C THR A 19 -12.37 13.81 -1.77
N TYR A 20 -13.18 13.34 -2.71
CA TYR A 20 -12.79 12.35 -3.71
C TYR A 20 -12.47 13.00 -5.06
N THR A 21 -11.42 12.52 -5.71
CA THR A 21 -11.14 12.81 -7.11
C THR A 21 -10.45 11.64 -7.80
N GLU A 22 -10.41 11.69 -9.12
CA GLU A 22 -9.65 10.77 -9.97
C GLU A 22 -8.61 11.58 -10.74
N SER A 23 -7.36 11.13 -10.73
CA SER A 23 -6.28 11.83 -11.42
C SER A 23 -5.15 10.88 -11.81
N ASN A 24 -4.40 11.22 -12.85
CA ASN A 24 -3.19 10.48 -13.21
C ASN A 24 -1.98 11.09 -12.48
N PHE A 25 -1.71 10.57 -11.28
CA PHE A 25 -0.59 11.04 -10.46
C PHE A 25 0.59 10.05 -10.44
N MET A 26 0.40 8.85 -10.99
CA MET A 26 1.45 7.85 -11.09
C MET A 26 2.48 8.26 -12.14
N GLY A 27 3.75 8.14 -11.78
CA GLY A 27 4.88 8.23 -12.70
C GLY A 27 5.51 6.86 -12.94
N GLU A 28 6.63 6.84 -13.64
CA GLU A 28 7.43 5.64 -13.87
C GLU A 28 8.77 5.76 -13.14
N ALA A 29 9.06 4.84 -12.23
CA ALA A 29 10.37 4.70 -11.61
C ALA A 29 10.96 3.36 -12.02
N ALA A 30 11.93 3.38 -12.95
CA ALA A 30 12.53 2.17 -13.49
C ALA A 30 12.99 1.21 -12.37
N PHE A 31 12.64 -0.06 -12.52
CA PHE A 31 13.00 -1.11 -11.58
C PHE A 31 13.48 -2.33 -12.37
N GLN A 32 14.68 -2.81 -12.07
CA GLN A 32 15.22 -4.00 -12.69
C GLN A 32 14.80 -5.24 -11.89
N ILE A 33 13.84 -5.99 -12.43
CA ILE A 33 13.40 -7.25 -11.84
C ILE A 33 14.47 -8.31 -12.08
N SER A 34 14.86 -9.03 -11.03
CA SER A 34 15.80 -10.13 -11.15
C SER A 34 15.20 -11.29 -11.95
N ASN A 35 16.02 -11.98 -12.75
CA ASN A 35 15.58 -13.19 -13.47
C ASN A 35 15.07 -14.26 -12.48
N TYR A 36 15.76 -14.42 -11.35
CA TYR A 36 15.33 -15.30 -10.27
C TYR A 36 13.88 -15.03 -9.84
N PHE A 37 13.52 -13.76 -9.61
CA PHE A 37 12.16 -13.42 -9.21
C PHE A 37 11.14 -13.75 -10.31
N ARG A 38 11.47 -13.49 -11.58
CA ARG A 38 10.59 -13.83 -12.71
C ARG A 38 10.36 -15.33 -12.81
N ASP A 39 11.44 -16.10 -12.74
CA ASP A 39 11.39 -17.56 -12.85
C ASP A 39 10.58 -18.18 -11.69
N ASP A 40 10.78 -17.67 -10.47
CA ASP A 40 10.04 -18.10 -9.27
C ASP A 40 8.56 -17.75 -9.36
N LEU A 41 8.22 -16.51 -9.73
CA LEU A 41 6.83 -16.09 -9.91
C LEU A 41 6.14 -16.91 -11.02
N GLU A 42 6.80 -17.15 -12.14
CA GLU A 42 6.25 -17.99 -13.22
C GLU A 42 5.99 -19.42 -12.74
N LEU A 43 6.94 -20.02 -12.02
CA LEU A 43 6.77 -21.36 -11.44
C LEU A 43 5.58 -21.41 -10.48
N VAL A 44 5.48 -20.45 -9.57
CA VAL A 44 4.40 -20.36 -8.57
C VAL A 44 3.05 -20.13 -9.24
N MET A 45 2.98 -19.27 -10.26
CA MET A 45 1.74 -19.04 -11.02
C MET A 45 1.31 -20.25 -11.86
N ARG A 46 2.26 -21.05 -12.35
CA ARG A 46 1.98 -22.22 -13.20
C ARG A 46 1.59 -23.46 -12.39
N GLU A 47 2.32 -23.73 -11.31
CA GLU A 47 2.19 -24.99 -10.54
C GLU A 47 1.40 -24.81 -9.24
N GLY A 48 1.37 -23.59 -8.68
CA GLY A 48 0.74 -23.28 -7.40
C GLY A 48 -0.76 -22.97 -7.50
N VAL A 49 -1.49 -23.20 -6.41
CA VAL A 49 -2.92 -22.84 -6.30
C VAL A 49 -3.08 -21.43 -5.73
N VAL A 50 -2.53 -20.43 -6.42
CA VAL A 50 -2.33 -19.06 -5.90
C VAL A 50 -3.62 -18.27 -5.64
N TYR A 51 -4.76 -18.71 -6.19
CA TYR A 51 -6.06 -18.02 -6.07
C TYR A 51 -7.08 -18.75 -5.17
N ASN A 52 -6.65 -19.73 -4.36
CA ASN A 52 -7.58 -20.47 -3.50
C ASN A 52 -8.01 -19.72 -2.23
N SER A 53 -7.26 -18.69 -1.82
CA SER A 53 -7.48 -17.95 -0.58
C SER A 53 -6.80 -16.59 -0.61
N GLU A 54 -7.29 -15.66 0.21
CA GLU A 54 -6.70 -14.34 0.43
C GLU A 54 -5.23 -14.46 0.88
N PHE A 55 -4.94 -15.43 1.77
CA PHE A 55 -3.57 -15.72 2.21
C PHE A 55 -2.66 -16.16 1.06
N ALA A 56 -3.13 -17.08 0.20
CA ALA A 56 -2.32 -17.52 -0.94
C ALA A 56 -2.03 -16.38 -1.92
N ILE A 57 -3.01 -15.49 -2.18
CA ILE A 57 -2.81 -14.30 -3.01
C ILE A 57 -1.78 -13.36 -2.36
N CYS A 58 -1.95 -13.09 -1.07
CA CYS A 58 -1.06 -12.24 -0.29
C CYS A 58 0.38 -12.75 -0.30
N GLU A 59 0.60 -14.02 0.02
CA GLU A 59 1.92 -14.61 0.19
C GLU A 59 2.65 -14.89 -1.12
N ASN A 60 1.91 -15.19 -2.20
CA ASN A 60 2.50 -15.62 -3.47
C ASN A 60 2.51 -14.54 -4.56
N LEU A 61 1.66 -13.51 -4.47
CA LEU A 61 1.56 -12.47 -5.50
C LEU A 61 1.85 -11.07 -4.94
N ILE A 62 1.16 -10.68 -3.87
CA ILE A 62 1.23 -9.30 -3.36
C ILE A 62 2.55 -9.05 -2.60
N TYR A 63 2.80 -9.83 -1.56
CA TYR A 63 4.01 -9.68 -0.74
C TYR A 63 5.30 -9.86 -1.54
N PRO A 64 5.44 -10.84 -2.46
CA PRO A 64 6.65 -10.96 -3.26
C PRO A 64 6.98 -9.70 -4.06
N VAL A 65 5.98 -9.07 -4.70
CA VAL A 65 6.18 -7.80 -5.43
C VAL A 65 6.63 -6.69 -4.47
N LEU A 66 5.90 -6.48 -3.37
CA LEU A 66 6.25 -5.46 -2.37
C LEU A 66 7.65 -5.67 -1.78
N LYS A 67 7.97 -6.92 -1.41
CA LYS A 67 9.25 -7.30 -0.82
C LYS A 67 10.39 -7.08 -1.79
N GLU A 68 10.23 -7.47 -3.05
CA GLU A 68 11.27 -7.32 -4.07
C GLU A 68 11.63 -5.84 -4.28
N VAL A 69 10.63 -4.95 -4.30
CA VAL A 69 10.87 -3.49 -4.34
C VAL A 69 11.48 -2.98 -3.03
N TRP A 70 10.90 -3.35 -1.88
CA TRP A 70 11.32 -2.91 -0.54
C TRP A 70 12.80 -3.22 -0.25
N LYS A 71 13.39 -4.27 -0.84
CA LYS A 71 14.82 -4.58 -0.70
C LYS A 71 15.73 -3.38 -0.97
N LEU A 72 15.37 -2.48 -1.88
CA LEU A 72 16.13 -1.27 -2.20
C LEU A 72 16.01 -0.17 -1.11
N TYR A 73 14.98 -0.25 -0.27
CA TYR A 73 14.57 0.80 0.67
C TYR A 73 14.72 0.40 2.14
N THR A 74 15.31 -0.77 2.43
CA THR A 74 15.42 -1.34 3.79
C THR A 74 16.17 -0.48 4.82
N SER A 75 17.04 0.42 4.35
CA SER A 75 17.78 1.36 5.20
C SER A 75 16.87 2.45 5.78
N LYS A 76 15.76 2.76 5.10
CA LYS A 76 14.86 3.87 5.44
C LYS A 76 13.47 3.42 5.88
N PHE A 77 13.02 2.27 5.42
CA PHE A 77 11.67 1.77 5.69
C PHE A 77 11.66 0.32 6.17
N THR A 78 10.64 0.00 6.95
CA THR A 78 10.26 -1.36 7.33
C THR A 78 8.93 -1.68 6.66
N LEU A 79 8.85 -2.83 5.98
CA LEU A 79 7.61 -3.39 5.46
C LEU A 79 7.01 -4.31 6.54
N TRP A 80 5.88 -3.88 7.11
CA TRP A 80 5.12 -4.61 8.11
C TRP A 80 4.00 -5.38 7.43
N SER A 81 3.64 -6.54 7.99
CA SER A 81 2.51 -7.34 7.54
C SER A 81 1.61 -7.63 8.73
N HIS A 82 0.32 -7.31 8.60
CA HIS A 82 -0.67 -7.50 9.68
C HIS A 82 -0.24 -6.87 11.02
N GLU A 83 0.46 -5.74 10.98
CA GLU A 83 0.81 -4.96 12.18
C GLU A 83 -0.39 -4.11 12.60
N SER A 84 -0.54 -3.90 13.91
CA SER A 84 -1.69 -3.16 14.41
C SER A 84 -1.55 -1.67 14.10
N LEU A 85 -2.54 -1.10 13.40
CA LEU A 85 -2.62 0.33 13.14
C LEU A 85 -3.81 0.87 13.95
N ASN A 86 -3.52 1.61 15.02
CA ASN A 86 -4.53 2.11 15.94
C ASN A 86 -4.37 3.62 16.14
N TYR A 87 -5.38 4.37 15.71
CA TYR A 87 -5.51 5.80 16.03
C TYR A 87 -6.60 6.05 17.06
N ASP A 88 -7.82 5.54 16.81
CA ASP A 88 -8.96 5.62 17.72
C ASP A 88 -9.86 4.38 17.57
N GLU A 89 -11.02 4.37 18.26
CA GLU A 89 -11.97 3.24 18.22
C GLU A 89 -12.51 2.94 16.81
N LYS A 90 -12.58 3.94 15.93
CA LYS A 90 -13.10 3.83 14.55
C LYS A 90 -11.99 3.58 13.52
N LEU A 91 -10.80 4.07 13.82
CA LEU A 91 -9.62 3.98 12.99
C LEU A 91 -8.61 3.01 13.62
N SER A 92 -9.01 1.75 13.73
CA SER A 92 -8.21 0.66 14.29
C SER A 92 -8.39 -0.66 13.56
N GLY A 93 -7.30 -1.43 13.46
CA GLY A 93 -7.28 -2.74 12.82
C GLY A 93 -5.89 -3.19 12.39
N PHE A 94 -5.85 -4.07 11.40
CA PHE A 94 -4.65 -4.76 10.93
C PHE A 94 -4.61 -4.72 9.40
N PRO A 95 -4.01 -3.67 8.80
CA PRO A 95 -3.77 -3.63 7.36
C PRO A 95 -2.97 -4.85 6.90
N GLU A 96 -3.23 -5.35 5.69
CA GLU A 96 -2.47 -6.46 5.13
C GLU A 96 -0.96 -6.12 5.07
N TYR A 97 -0.62 -4.92 4.60
CA TYR A 97 0.76 -4.40 4.65
C TYR A 97 0.84 -2.89 4.91
N ILE A 98 1.87 -2.51 5.66
CA ILE A 98 2.20 -1.11 5.95
C ILE A 98 3.67 -0.88 5.64
N LEU A 99 3.99 0.17 4.87
CA LEU A 99 5.35 0.69 4.84
C LEU A 99 5.47 1.82 5.83
N ALA A 100 6.34 1.65 6.82
CA ALA A 100 6.62 2.67 7.81
C ALA A 100 8.10 3.03 7.82
N ARG A 101 8.40 4.24 8.31
CA ARG A 101 9.78 4.66 8.55
C ARG A 101 10.50 3.62 9.41
N ARG A 102 11.76 3.37 9.10
CA ARG A 102 12.61 2.54 9.95
C ARG A 102 12.92 3.32 11.22
N SER A 103 12.46 2.80 12.36
CA SER A 103 12.75 3.40 13.67
C SER A 103 14.24 3.40 13.97
N SER A 104 14.74 4.50 14.53
CA SER A 104 16.09 4.60 15.10
C SER A 104 16.30 3.69 16.32
N LEU A 105 15.20 3.25 16.96
CA LEU A 105 15.22 2.32 18.08
C LEU A 105 15.29 0.84 17.63
N GLY A 106 15.27 0.59 16.32
CA GLY A 106 15.42 -0.74 15.73
C GLY A 106 14.17 -1.27 15.02
N LYS A 107 14.35 -2.36 14.26
CA LYS A 107 13.34 -2.87 13.30
C LYS A 107 12.04 -3.39 13.92
N VAL A 108 12.00 -3.62 15.22
CA VAL A 108 10.81 -4.15 15.94
C VAL A 108 9.93 -3.04 16.51
N VAL A 109 10.34 -1.78 16.36
CA VAL A 109 9.56 -0.63 16.79
C VAL A 109 8.82 -0.06 15.59
N PHE A 110 7.49 -0.11 15.65
CA PHE A 110 6.63 0.55 14.68
C PHE A 110 6.81 2.07 14.76
N ASP A 111 6.90 2.71 13.61
CA ASP A 111 7.12 4.15 13.47
C ASP A 111 6.11 4.70 12.43
N LYS A 112 6.30 5.94 11.99
CA LYS A 112 5.37 6.64 11.13
C LYS A 112 5.10 5.92 9.78
N PRO A 113 3.83 5.61 9.43
CA PRO A 113 3.46 4.96 8.16
C PRO A 113 3.50 5.93 6.97
N TYR A 114 3.81 5.44 5.77
CA TYR A 114 3.91 6.21 4.52
C TYR A 114 3.03 5.64 3.40
N PHE A 115 2.82 4.33 3.36
CA PHE A 115 1.80 3.72 2.51
C PHE A 115 1.12 2.54 3.19
N ILE A 116 -0.12 2.30 2.77
CA ILE A 116 -0.95 1.15 3.14
C ILE A 116 -1.27 0.31 1.90
N LEU A 117 -1.25 -1.01 2.03
CA LEU A 117 -1.80 -1.93 1.03
C LEU A 117 -2.86 -2.83 1.65
N VAL A 118 -4.01 -2.91 0.95
CA VAL A 118 -5.13 -3.80 1.29
C VAL A 118 -5.36 -4.81 0.17
N GLU A 119 -5.67 -6.06 0.54
CA GLU A 119 -6.09 -7.08 -0.41
C GLU A 119 -7.58 -6.94 -0.75
N ALA A 120 -7.91 -6.92 -2.04
CA ALA A 120 -9.28 -6.83 -2.53
C ALA A 120 -9.97 -8.21 -2.50
N LYS A 121 -10.40 -8.59 -1.30
CA LYS A 121 -11.07 -9.85 -1.00
C LYS A 121 -12.22 -10.11 -1.98
N GLN A 122 -12.21 -11.29 -2.59
CA GLN A 122 -13.25 -11.72 -3.54
C GLN A 122 -13.46 -10.72 -4.71
N ASP A 123 -12.37 -10.11 -5.18
CA ASP A 123 -12.36 -9.10 -6.26
C ASP A 123 -13.16 -7.82 -5.92
N ASN A 124 -13.49 -7.59 -4.64
CA ASN A 124 -14.27 -6.44 -4.21
C ASN A 124 -13.38 -5.21 -3.93
N PHE A 125 -13.01 -4.51 -5.01
CA PHE A 125 -12.21 -3.28 -4.92
C PHE A 125 -12.91 -2.13 -4.20
N GLU A 126 -14.24 -2.05 -4.23
CA GLU A 126 -14.98 -0.99 -3.52
C GLU A 126 -14.81 -1.12 -2.00
N ALA A 127 -15.00 -2.34 -1.48
CA ALA A 127 -14.75 -2.62 -0.07
C ALA A 127 -13.25 -2.50 0.29
N GLY A 128 -12.37 -2.96 -0.60
CA GLY A 128 -10.92 -2.81 -0.44
C GLY A 128 -10.49 -1.34 -0.33
N TRP A 129 -11.03 -0.46 -1.17
CA TRP A 129 -10.76 0.97 -1.11
C TRP A 129 -11.40 1.65 0.10
N ALA A 130 -12.60 1.23 0.51
CA ALA A 130 -13.22 1.73 1.73
C ALA A 130 -12.32 1.45 2.95
N GLN A 131 -11.85 0.20 3.08
CA GLN A 131 -10.92 -0.17 4.14
C GLN A 131 -9.59 0.59 4.00
N CYS A 132 -8.98 0.59 2.82
CA CYS A 132 -7.70 1.23 2.56
C CYS A 132 -7.75 2.74 2.87
N LEU A 133 -8.81 3.45 2.47
CA LEU A 133 -8.95 4.88 2.76
C LEU A 133 -9.05 5.14 4.27
N ALA A 134 -9.81 4.33 5.01
CA ALA A 134 -9.89 4.47 6.47
C ALA A 134 -8.50 4.25 7.12
N GLU A 135 -7.74 3.25 6.66
CA GLU A 135 -6.38 2.99 7.11
C GLU A 135 -5.41 4.13 6.73
N MET A 136 -5.56 4.72 5.54
CA MET A 136 -4.78 5.88 5.09
C MET A 136 -5.07 7.12 5.94
N ILE A 137 -6.32 7.35 6.33
CA ILE A 137 -6.69 8.45 7.24
C ILE A 137 -6.04 8.21 8.61
N ALA A 138 -6.12 6.99 9.14
CA ALA A 138 -5.45 6.63 10.40
C ALA A 138 -3.93 6.87 10.32
N ALA A 139 -3.30 6.44 9.23
CA ALA A 139 -1.88 6.65 8.96
C ALA A 139 -1.52 8.14 8.86
N GLY A 140 -2.34 8.95 8.19
CA GLY A 140 -2.17 10.39 8.09
C GLY A 140 -2.24 11.09 9.45
N ARG A 141 -3.22 10.71 10.28
CA ARG A 141 -3.33 11.24 11.65
C ARG A 141 -2.20 10.78 12.57
N LEU A 142 -1.73 9.54 12.44
CA LEU A 142 -0.53 9.10 13.14
C LEU A 142 0.73 9.86 12.72
N ASN A 143 0.73 10.48 11.53
CA ASN A 143 1.79 11.35 11.07
C ASN A 143 1.66 12.81 11.52
N GLU A 144 0.58 13.24 12.18
CA GLU A 144 0.15 14.61 12.59
C GLU A 144 1.20 15.76 12.55
N GLU A 145 2.42 15.56 13.00
CA GLU A 145 3.53 16.53 12.95
C GLU A 145 4.05 16.80 11.52
N PHE A 146 3.84 15.87 10.59
CA PHE A 146 4.37 15.88 9.23
C PHE A 146 3.23 15.90 8.21
N LYS A 147 3.20 16.94 7.39
CA LYS A 147 2.29 17.01 6.23
C LYS A 147 2.87 16.19 5.09
N ILE A 148 2.69 14.87 5.16
CA ILE A 148 3.04 13.94 4.10
C ILE A 148 1.79 13.42 3.39
N VAL A 149 1.98 13.05 2.13
CA VAL A 149 1.06 12.26 1.34
C VAL A 149 1.15 10.81 1.78
N ILE A 150 0.01 10.24 2.14
CA ILE A 150 -0.12 8.80 2.40
C ILE A 150 -0.55 8.12 1.11
N PHE A 151 0.18 7.08 0.71
CA PHE A 151 -0.17 6.29 -0.47
C PHE A 151 -1.00 5.06 -0.09
N GLY A 152 -1.88 4.66 -1.00
CA GLY A 152 -2.74 3.50 -0.86
C GLY A 152 -2.62 2.60 -2.08
N ILE A 153 -2.63 1.30 -1.85
CA ILE A 153 -2.68 0.29 -2.90
C ILE A 153 -3.79 -0.71 -2.55
N VAL A 154 -4.65 -1.01 -3.52
CA VAL A 154 -5.64 -2.07 -3.39
C VAL A 154 -5.39 -3.08 -4.50
N SER A 155 -5.26 -4.36 -4.15
CA SER A 155 -4.94 -5.41 -5.11
C SER A 155 -5.60 -6.75 -4.78
N ASN A 156 -6.03 -7.48 -5.80
CA ASN A 156 -6.43 -8.89 -5.71
C ASN A 156 -5.31 -9.84 -6.21
N GLY A 157 -4.06 -9.37 -6.24
CA GLY A 157 -2.90 -10.05 -6.82
C GLY A 157 -2.81 -9.99 -8.34
N LYS A 158 -3.94 -9.98 -9.06
CA LYS A 158 -3.98 -9.85 -10.53
C LYS A 158 -3.85 -8.39 -10.96
N HIS A 159 -4.71 -7.54 -10.39
CA HIS A 159 -4.81 -6.12 -10.69
C HIS A 159 -4.41 -5.30 -9.48
N TRP A 160 -3.85 -4.13 -9.75
CA TRP A 160 -3.31 -3.22 -8.75
C TRP A 160 -3.82 -1.81 -9.04
N GLN A 161 -4.53 -1.25 -8.06
CA GLN A 161 -5.04 0.11 -8.10
C GLN A 161 -4.27 0.95 -7.09
N PHE A 162 -4.04 2.22 -7.44
CA PHE A 162 -3.20 3.13 -6.66
C PHE A 162 -3.99 4.35 -6.26
N GLY A 163 -3.74 4.85 -5.05
CA GLY A 163 -4.40 6.01 -4.50
C GLY A 163 -3.42 6.84 -3.66
N LYS A 164 -3.78 8.10 -3.42
CA LYS A 164 -3.06 8.97 -2.50
C LYS A 164 -4.03 9.80 -1.68
N LEU A 165 -3.68 10.06 -0.44
CA LEU A 165 -4.36 10.97 0.46
C LEU A 165 -3.40 12.11 0.80
N GLU A 166 -3.74 13.31 0.36
CA GLU A 166 -2.99 14.53 0.62
C GLU A 166 -3.88 15.49 1.40
N SER A 167 -3.63 15.63 2.70
CA SER A 167 -4.57 16.27 3.64
C SER A 167 -5.96 15.61 3.53
N GLU A 168 -7.00 16.35 3.17
CA GLU A 168 -8.37 15.85 3.02
C GLU A 168 -8.74 15.56 1.55
N LEU A 169 -7.76 15.43 0.65
CA LEU A 169 -8.00 15.08 -0.75
C LEU A 169 -7.53 13.65 -1.03
N PHE A 170 -8.50 12.75 -1.23
CA PHE A 170 -8.26 11.39 -1.70
C PHE A 170 -8.36 11.33 -3.22
N SER A 171 -7.30 10.84 -3.86
CA SER A 171 -7.22 10.65 -5.31
C SER A 171 -7.01 9.19 -5.66
N ILE A 172 -7.84 8.64 -6.54
CA ILE A 172 -7.58 7.33 -7.17
C ILE A 172 -6.90 7.55 -8.53
N ASN A 173 -5.89 6.74 -8.81
CA ASN A 173 -5.21 6.73 -10.11
C ASN A 173 -6.08 6.01 -11.14
N THR A 174 -6.28 6.63 -12.32
CA THR A 174 -7.18 6.05 -13.33
C THR A 174 -6.59 4.86 -14.08
N ILE A 175 -5.26 4.71 -14.05
CA ILE A 175 -4.55 3.58 -14.68
C ILE A 175 -4.38 2.47 -13.65
N TYR A 176 -4.82 1.27 -14.04
CA TYR A 176 -4.59 0.03 -13.31
C TYR A 176 -3.36 -0.69 -13.85
N TYR A 177 -2.72 -1.46 -12.97
CA TYR A 177 -1.55 -2.28 -13.33
C TYR A 177 -1.88 -3.75 -13.14
N SER A 178 -1.19 -4.62 -13.88
CA SER A 178 -1.42 -6.06 -13.89
C SER A 178 -0.14 -6.81 -13.58
N ILE A 179 -0.25 -7.93 -12.85
CA ILE A 179 0.85 -8.87 -12.62
C ILE A 179 1.39 -9.47 -13.94
N GLN A 180 0.59 -9.46 -15.00
CA GLN A 180 1.01 -9.90 -16.34
C GLN A 180 1.96 -8.91 -17.03
N GLU A 181 1.89 -7.62 -16.67
CA GLU A 181 2.77 -6.56 -17.17
C GLU A 181 3.81 -6.21 -16.11
N LEU A 182 4.61 -7.22 -15.73
CA LEU A 182 5.44 -7.20 -14.53
C LEU A 182 6.35 -5.95 -14.46
N ASP A 183 6.99 -5.58 -15.56
CA ASP A 183 7.85 -4.39 -15.63
C ASP A 183 7.10 -3.09 -15.29
N LYS A 184 5.87 -2.92 -15.79
CA LYS A 184 5.05 -1.73 -15.50
C LYS A 184 4.58 -1.75 -14.05
N LEU A 185 4.16 -2.90 -13.54
CA LEU A 185 3.73 -3.05 -12.15
C LEU A 185 4.88 -2.71 -11.19
N PHE A 186 6.06 -3.27 -11.42
CA PHE A 186 7.23 -2.99 -10.61
C PHE A 186 7.66 -1.53 -10.69
N ALA A 187 7.60 -0.91 -11.87
CA ALA A 187 7.90 0.51 -12.01
C ALA A 187 6.91 1.39 -11.22
N ALA A 188 5.62 1.02 -11.21
CA ALA A 188 4.59 1.72 -10.46
C ALA A 188 4.73 1.56 -8.94
N VAL A 189 4.96 0.35 -8.45
CA VAL A 189 5.21 0.09 -7.02
C VAL A 189 6.49 0.81 -6.59
N ASN A 190 7.57 0.71 -7.37
CA ASN A 190 8.82 1.41 -7.10
C ASN A 190 8.64 2.94 -7.06
N TYR A 191 7.78 3.50 -7.92
CA TYR A 191 7.47 4.92 -7.91
C TYR A 191 6.88 5.35 -6.55
N ILE A 192 5.94 4.59 -5.99
CA ILE A 192 5.37 4.86 -4.65
C ILE A 192 6.46 4.83 -3.57
N PHE A 193 7.32 3.80 -3.57
CA PHE A 193 8.42 3.72 -2.61
C PHE A 193 9.39 4.91 -2.74
N GLN A 194 9.72 5.31 -3.98
CA GLN A 194 10.56 6.47 -4.25
C GLN A 194 9.92 7.77 -3.76
N GLN A 195 8.61 7.96 -3.96
CA GLN A 195 7.90 9.13 -3.42
C GLN A 195 7.90 9.13 -1.89
N CYS A 196 7.74 7.98 -1.24
CA CYS A 196 7.87 7.87 0.22
C CYS A 196 9.27 8.29 0.68
N GLU A 197 10.32 7.80 0.00
CA GLU A 197 11.70 8.15 0.29
C GLU A 197 11.98 9.65 0.12
N LEU A 198 11.48 10.28 -0.95
CA LEU A 198 11.62 11.71 -1.18
C LEU A 198 10.98 12.52 -0.06
N GLN A 199 9.78 12.16 0.37
CA GLN A 199 9.11 12.81 1.50
C GLN A 199 9.93 12.68 2.79
N LEU A 200 10.42 11.49 3.10
CA LEU A 200 11.25 11.25 4.28
C LEU A 200 12.54 12.09 4.25
N ASN A 201 13.23 12.15 3.10
CA ASN A 201 14.46 12.94 2.98
C ASN A 201 14.19 14.44 3.20
N ASN A 202 13.06 14.95 2.69
CA ASN A 202 12.67 16.36 2.88
C ASN A 202 12.38 16.68 4.36
N LEU A 203 11.80 15.73 5.11
CA LEU A 203 11.55 15.90 6.54
C LEU A 203 12.82 15.86 7.39
N VAL A 204 13.84 15.09 6.97
CA VAL A 204 15.14 15.01 7.68
C VAL A 204 16.03 16.21 7.36
N ALA A 205 15.84 16.84 6.20
CA ALA A 205 16.59 18.01 5.78
C ALA A 205 16.03 19.35 6.32
N ALA A 206 14.78 19.37 6.77
CA ALA A 206 14.10 20.52 7.36
C ALA A 206 14.41 20.66 8.86
#